data_AF-A0A0K0MDG2-F1
#
_entry.id   AF-A0A0K0MDG2-F1
#
_cell.length_a   1.000
_cell.length_b   1.000
_cell.length_c   1.000
_cell.angle_alpha   90.00
_cell.angle_beta   90.00
_cell.angle_gamma   90.00
#
_symmetry.space_group_name_H-M   'P 1'
#
loop_
_entity.id
_entity.type
_entity.pdbx_description
1 polymer ?
#
loop_
_entity_poly.entity_id
_entity_poly.type
_entity_poly.pdbx_seq_one_letter_code
_entity_poly.pdbx_strand_id
1 'polypeptide(L)' 'ALACASLGDNHLWQDLFLPSRRELSALIGGWFPTLAARNTGDMKWKKFFYKQLCEREEVFVCKSPSCGV' A
#
# COMPACT_ATOMS: atom_id res chain seq x y z
N ALA A 1 12.69 -2.38 -3.24
CA ALA A 1 12.41 -0.97 -2.86
C ALA A 1 11.00 -0.81 -2.29
N LEU A 2 9.93 -1.01 -3.06
CA LEU A 2 8.53 -0.80 -2.62
C LEU A 2 8.14 -1.57 -1.35
N ALA A 3 8.50 -2.86 -1.27
CA ALA A 3 8.23 -3.69 -0.09
C ALA A 3 8.95 -3.16 1.16
N CYS A 4 10.26 -2.85 1.05
CA CYS A 4 11.03 -2.30 2.16
C CYS A 4 10.49 -0.94 2.63
N ALA A 5 10.15 -0.04 1.70
CA ALA A 5 9.57 1.26 2.03
C ALA A 5 8.17 1.16 2.66
N SER A 6 7.45 0.06 2.42
CA SER A 6 6.16 -0.20 3.06
C SER A 6 6.26 -0.47 4.57
N LEU A 7 7.47 -0.76 5.07
CA LEU A 7 7.78 -0.95 6.48
C LEU A 7 8.24 0.33 7.19
N GLY A 8 8.48 1.43 6.45
CA GLY A 8 8.88 2.71 7.04
C GLY A 8 7.74 3.39 7.81
N ASP A 9 8.09 4.41 8.61
CA ASP A 9 7.14 5.09 9.49
C ASP A 9 6.31 6.18 8.77
N ASN A 10 6.78 6.72 7.64
CA ASN A 10 6.11 7.82 6.95
C ASN A 10 5.04 7.33 5.97
N HIS A 11 4.44 8.24 5.21
CA HIS A 11 3.67 7.83 4.05
C HIS A 11 4.58 7.17 3.00
N LEU A 12 4.10 6.13 2.32
CA LEU A 12 4.91 5.35 1.36
C LEU A 12 5.55 6.22 0.28
N TRP A 13 4.86 7.26 -0.17
CA TRP A 13 5.40 8.17 -1.18
C TRP A 13 6.58 8.98 -0.63
N GLN A 14 6.61 9.31 0.67
CA GLN A 14 7.73 10.00 1.33
C GLN A 14 8.91 9.05 1.51
N ASP A 15 8.67 7.82 1.96
CA ASP A 15 9.73 6.80 2.13
C ASP A 15 10.33 6.35 0.79
N LEU A 16 9.64 6.62 -0.32
CA LEU A 16 10.14 6.43 -1.69
C LEU A 16 10.67 7.73 -2.33
N PHE A 17 10.71 8.83 -1.60
CA PHE A 17 11.14 10.15 -2.08
C PHE A 17 10.39 10.65 -3.32
N LEU A 18 9.11 10.29 -3.43
CA LEU A 18 8.21 10.80 -4.44
C LEU A 18 7.66 12.17 -3.99
N PRO A 19 7.24 13.04 -4.93
CA PRO A 19 6.74 14.37 -4.58
C PRO A 19 5.32 14.36 -4.00
N SER A 20 4.50 13.36 -4.32
CA SER A 20 3.18 13.20 -3.70
C SER A 20 2.62 11.77 -3.82
N ARG A 21 1.46 11.56 -3.18
CA ARG A 21 0.66 10.34 -3.33
C ARG A 21 0.25 10.06 -4.78
N ARG A 22 0.03 11.09 -5.59
CA ARG A 22 -0.41 10.93 -6.98
C ARG A 22 0.66 10.26 -7.83
N GLU A 23 1.91 10.68 -7.70
CA GLU A 23 3.03 10.09 -8.43
C GLU A 23 3.28 8.64 -7.97
N LEU A 24 3.05 8.34 -6.69
CA LEU A 24 3.03 6.95 -6.22
C LEU A 24 1.93 6.11 -6.88
N SER A 25 0.70 6.63 -6.97
CA SER A 25 -0.39 5.91 -7.65
C SER A 25 -0.11 5.72 -9.14
N ALA A 26 0.46 6.72 -9.81
CA ALA A 26 0.87 6.60 -11.22
C ALA A 26 1.98 5.55 -11.41
N LEU A 27 3.00 5.55 -10.53
CA LEU A 27 4.06 4.56 -10.53
C LEU A 27 3.49 3.15 -10.34
N ILE A 28 2.63 2.94 -9.34
CA ILE A 28 2.01 1.63 -9.12
C ILE A 28 1.11 1.23 -10.28
N GLY A 29 0.37 2.17 -10.88
CA GLY A 29 -0.46 1.92 -12.06
C GLY A 29 0.35 1.48 -13.28
N GLY A 30 1.55 2.02 -13.47
CA GLY A 30 2.45 1.65 -14.57
C GLY A 30 3.11 0.29 -14.38
N TRP A 31 3.62 0.00 -13.17
CA TRP A 31 4.39 -1.22 -12.90
C TRP A 31 3.55 -2.41 -12.42
N PHE A 32 2.42 -2.14 -11.75
CA PHE A 32 1.54 -3.15 -11.15
C PHE A 32 0.06 -2.87 -11.48
N PRO A 33 -0.32 -2.83 -12.78
CA PRO A 33 -1.65 -2.40 -13.21
C PRO A 33 -2.78 -3.26 -12.61
N THR A 34 -2.58 -4.58 -12.51
CA THR A 34 -3.57 -5.50 -11.92
C THR A 34 -3.78 -5.27 -10.42
N LEU A 35 -2.70 -4.97 -9.69
CA LEU A 35 -2.76 -4.61 -8.28
C LEU A 35 -3.44 -3.25 -8.08
N ALA A 36 -3.13 -2.29 -8.96
CA ALA A 36 -3.73 -0.96 -8.92
C ALA A 36 -5.23 -0.99 -9.16
N ALA A 37 -5.69 -1.79 -10.14
CA ALA A 37 -7.10 -1.96 -10.45
C ALA A 37 -7.92 -2.54 -9.28
N ARG A 38 -7.29 -3.28 -8.35
CA ARG A 38 -7.93 -3.82 -7.15
C ARG A 38 -8.10 -2.77 -6.03
N ASN A 39 -7.40 -1.65 -6.08
CA ASN A 39 -7.53 -0.57 -5.10
C ASN A 39 -8.66 0.40 -5.46
N THR A 40 -9.89 -0.10 -5.55
CA THR A 40 -11.06 0.67 -5.99
C THR A 40 -11.51 1.73 -4.99
N GLY A 41 -11.19 1.57 -3.70
CA GLY A 41 -11.57 2.50 -2.64
C GLY A 41 -10.58 3.65 -2.40
N ASP A 42 -9.61 3.84 -3.30
CA ASP A 42 -8.48 4.78 -3.12
C ASP A 42 -7.88 4.68 -1.71
N MET A 43 -7.59 3.46 -1.25
CA MET A 43 -6.95 3.24 0.03
C MET A 43 -5.50 3.74 -0.03
N LYS A 44 -4.99 4.27 1.09
CA LYS A 44 -3.54 4.52 1.24
C LYS A 44 -2.78 3.23 0.92
N TRP A 45 -1.77 3.31 0.05
CA TRP A 45 -1.09 2.12 -0.51
C TRP A 45 -0.55 1.15 0.53
N LYS A 46 0.04 1.62 1.64
CA LYS A 46 0.48 0.72 2.73
C LYS A 46 -0.71 -0.08 3.30
N LYS A 47 -1.80 0.61 3.65
CA LYS A 47 -3.03 -0.04 4.18
C LYS A 47 -3.60 -1.04 3.18
N PHE A 48 -3.63 -0.68 1.89
CA PHE A 48 -4.08 -1.59 0.83
C PHE A 48 -3.20 -2.84 0.74
N PHE A 49 -1.88 -2.70 0.72
CA PHE A 49 -0.96 -3.85 0.67
C PHE A 49 -1.12 -4.77 1.88
N TYR A 50 -1.26 -4.21 3.09
CA TYR A 50 -1.53 -5.02 4.28
C TYR A 50 -2.88 -5.76 4.18
N LYS A 51 -3.94 -5.10 3.71
CA LYS A 51 -5.24 -5.76 3.47
C LYS A 51 -5.10 -6.91 2.48
N GLN A 52 -4.42 -6.71 1.35
CA GLN A 52 -4.22 -7.76 0.35
C GLN A 52 -3.42 -8.95 0.90
N LEU A 53 -2.42 -8.68 1.76
CA LEU A 53 -1.67 -9.73 2.43
C LEU A 53 -2.56 -10.48 3.43
N CYS A 54 -3.30 -9.79 4.30
CA CYS A 54 -4.19 -10.42 5.26
C CYS A 54 -5.28 -11.28 4.58
N GLU A 55 -5.87 -10.79 3.47
CA GLU A 55 -6.84 -11.55 2.67
C GLU A 55 -6.23 -12.83 2.09
N ARG A 56 -4.98 -12.76 1.61
CA ARG A 56 -4.30 -13.92 1.03
C ARG A 56 -3.93 -14.97 2.07
N GLU A 57 -3.52 -14.55 3.26
CA GLU A 57 -3.15 -15.45 4.35
C GLU A 57 -4.36 -15.91 5.19
N GLU A 58 -5.59 -15.56 4.77
CA GLU A 58 -6.85 -15.85 5.50
C GLU A 58 -6.87 -15.33 6.95
N VAL A 59 -6.08 -14.28 7.22
CA VAL A 59 -5.98 -13.66 8.55
C VAL A 59 -7.01 -12.54 8.65
N PHE A 60 -8.12 -12.81 9.35
CA PHE A 60 -9.19 -11.84 9.57
C PHE A 60 -8.84 -10.74 10.60
N VAL A 61 -7.84 -10.95 11.45
CA VAL A 61 -7.37 -9.95 12.43
C VAL A 61 -6.07 -9.33 11.94
N CYS A 62 -6.16 -8.19 11.27
CA CYS A 62 -4.97 -7.49 10.80
C CYS A 62 -4.17 -6.96 12.00
N LYS A 63 -3.03 -7.61 12.31
CA LYS A 63 -2.10 -7.19 13.37
C LYS A 63 -1.25 -5.96 13.00
N SER A 64 -1.46 -5.37 11.82
CA SER A 64 -0.73 -4.15 11.44
C SER A 64 -1.18 -3.00 12.34
N PRO A 65 -0.26 -2.31 13.03
CA PRO A 65 -0.60 -1.20 13.93
C PRO A 65 -1.30 -0.04 13.21
N SER A 66 -1.19 0.02 11.88
CA SER A 66 -1.84 1.02 11.02
C SER A 66 -3.27 0.66 10.58
N CYS A 67 -3.72 -0.56 10.85
CA CYS A 67 -5.06 -1.05 10.48
C CYS A 67 -6.06 -0.99 11.63
N GLY A 68 -5.74 -0.25 12.70
CA GLY A 68 -6.64 -0.01 13.82
C GLY A 68 -8.03 0.46 13.36
N VAL A 69 -9.04 -0.07 14.06
CA VAL A 69 -10.42 0.44 14.15
C VAL A 69 -10.52 1.95 13.98
#